data_AF-A0A7G6RJB2-F1
#
_entry.id   AF-A0A7G6RJB2-F1
#
_cell.length_a   1.000
_cell.length_b   1.000
_cell.length_c   1.000
_cell.angle_alpha   90.00
_cell.angle_beta   90.00
_cell.angle_gamma   90.00
#
_symmetry.space_group_name_H-M   'P 1'
#
loop_
_entity.id
_entity.type
_entity.pdbx_description
1 polymer ?
#
loop_
_entity_poly.entity_id
_entity_poly.type
_entity_poly.pdbx_seq_one_letter_code
_entity_poly.pdbx_strand_id
1 'polypeptide(L)'
;MPVAGEQVWYWFRELDCQRTSNGFGPNAIGFQAISEWSRLRGVTLKQWQLDAIIALDLKRRELAAKQTEKPEEEQQVSERPLTSRLFDAIFANKRK
;
A
#
# COMPACT_ATOMS: atom_id res chain seq x y z
N MET A 1 -14.27 14.90 -10.17
CA MET A 1 -14.07 15.49 -8.83
C MET A 1 -14.37 16.98 -8.94
N PRO A 2 -15.05 17.61 -7.97
CA PRO A 2 -15.12 19.08 -7.91
C PRO A 2 -13.71 19.67 -7.84
N VAL A 3 -13.48 20.86 -8.39
CA VAL A 3 -12.14 21.51 -8.46
C VAL A 3 -11.47 21.58 -7.08
N ALA A 4 -12.25 21.86 -6.03
CA ALA A 4 -11.75 21.91 -4.65
C ALA A 4 -11.23 20.54 -4.15
N GLY A 5 -11.82 19.44 -4.60
CA GLY A 5 -11.37 18.09 -4.25
C GLY A 5 -10.15 17.63 -5.04
N GLU A 6 -9.96 18.15 -6.26
CA GLU A 6 -8.77 17.89 -7.05
C GLU A 6 -7.51 18.48 -6.38
N GLN A 7 -7.61 19.71 -5.88
CA GLN A 7 -6.50 20.33 -5.16
C GLN A 7 -6.07 19.54 -3.91
N VAL A 8 -7.05 19.09 -3.11
CA VAL A 8 -6.79 18.28 -1.90
C VAL A 8 -6.20 16.92 -2.28
N TRP A 9 -6.64 16.33 -3.39
CA TRP A 9 -6.06 15.09 -3.91
C TRP A 9 -4.58 15.25 -4.28
N TYR A 10 -4.23 16.36 -4.93
CA TYR A 10 -2.83 16.68 -5.23
C TYR A 10 -1.99 16.82 -3.97
N TRP A 11 -2.49 17.53 -2.95
CA TRP A 11 -1.79 17.66 -1.66
C TRP A 11 -1.60 16.32 -0.96
N PHE A 12 -2.65 15.50 -0.93
CA PHE A 12 -2.58 14.16 -0.38
C PHE A 12 -1.50 13.34 -1.08
N ARG A 13 -1.44 13.35 -2.42
CA ARG A 13 -0.42 12.65 -3.20
C ARG A 13 1.01 13.06 -2.85
N GLU A 14 1.27 14.34 -2.61
CA GLU A 14 2.60 14.80 -2.22
C GLU A 14 3.02 14.24 -0.86
N LEU A 15 2.12 14.32 0.13
CA LEU A 15 2.32 13.73 1.45
C LEU A 15 2.50 12.22 1.36
N ASP A 16 1.74 11.58 0.47
CA ASP A 16 1.74 10.14 0.27
C ASP A 16 3.07 9.59 -0.26
N CYS A 17 3.73 10.34 -1.14
CA CYS A 17 5.02 9.99 -1.72
C CYS A 17 6.17 10.00 -0.70
N GLN A 18 6.06 10.78 0.37
CA GLN A 18 7.11 10.91 1.40
C GLN A 18 6.92 9.93 2.57
N ARG A 19 5.87 9.11 2.48
CA ARG A 19 5.46 8.21 3.54
C ARG A 19 6.43 7.04 3.68
N THR A 20 6.81 6.75 4.92
CA THR A 20 7.59 5.56 5.25
C THR A 20 6.70 4.33 5.40
N SER A 21 7.31 3.15 5.32
CA SER A 21 6.65 1.86 5.56
C SER A 21 7.52 1.04 6.51
N ASN A 22 6.88 0.29 7.41
CA ASN A 22 7.54 -0.62 8.35
C ASN A 22 7.46 -2.09 7.92
N GLY A 23 7.08 -2.36 6.66
CA GLY A 23 6.90 -3.71 6.11
C GLY A 23 5.50 -4.29 6.25
N PHE A 24 4.61 -3.68 7.03
CA PHE A 24 3.20 -4.11 7.20
C PHE A 24 2.20 -3.16 6.54
N GLY A 25 2.64 -2.51 5.45
CA GLY A 25 1.85 -1.53 4.72
C GLY A 25 2.23 -0.07 5.05
N PRO A 26 1.53 0.88 4.43
CA PRO A 26 1.85 2.30 4.56
C PRO A 26 1.52 2.84 5.96
N ASN A 27 2.48 3.54 6.58
CA ASN A 27 2.27 4.22 7.87
C ASN A 27 1.22 5.33 7.74
N ALA A 28 0.54 5.68 8.84
CA ALA A 28 -0.38 6.81 8.84
C ALA A 28 0.36 8.13 8.60
N ILE A 29 -0.26 9.06 7.86
CA ILE A 29 0.25 10.43 7.78
C ILE A 29 -0.01 11.11 9.13
N GLY A 30 1.05 11.40 9.87
CA GLY A 30 0.95 12.09 11.16
C GLY A 30 0.66 13.59 11.00
N PHE A 31 0.03 14.19 12.01
CA PHE A 31 -0.25 15.63 12.04
C PHE A 31 1.01 16.49 11.89
N GLN A 32 2.15 16.04 12.43
CA GLN A 32 3.43 16.71 12.26
C GLN A 32 3.87 16.77 10.80
N ALA A 33 3.67 15.70 10.03
CA ALA A 33 4.01 15.70 8.60
C ALA A 33 3.12 16.67 7.82
N ILE A 34 1.83 16.74 8.19
CA ILE A 34 0.88 17.68 7.58
C ILE A 34 1.25 19.12 7.92
N SER A 35 1.60 19.41 9.17
CA SER A 35 2.00 20.76 9.60
C SER A 35 3.30 21.21 8.94
N GLU A 36 4.31 20.33 8.84
CA GLU A 36 5.56 20.66 8.16
C GLU A 36 5.36 20.85 6.66
N TRP A 37 4.57 20.00 6.02
CA TRP A 37 4.23 20.17 4.60
C TRP A 37 3.47 21.48 4.35
N SER A 38 2.47 21.79 5.19
CA SER A 38 1.69 23.04 5.14
C SER A 38 2.60 24.26 5.27
N ARG A 39 3.55 24.22 6.21
CA ARG A 39 4.56 25.26 6.42
C ARG A 39 5.48 25.41 5.20
N LEU A 40 6.01 24.31 4.66
CA LEU A 40 6.92 24.32 3.51
C LEU A 40 6.24 24.80 2.21
N ARG A 41 4.96 24.48 2.03
CA ARG A 41 4.17 24.91 0.88
C ARG A 41 3.57 26.32 1.06
N GLY A 42 3.63 26.89 2.25
CA GLY A 42 2.98 28.17 2.56
C GLY A 42 1.45 28.10 2.44
N VAL A 43 0.86 26.92 2.69
CA VAL A 43 -0.57 26.67 2.54
C VAL A 43 -1.21 26.53 3.90
N THR A 44 -2.14 27.42 4.24
CA THR A 44 -2.97 27.27 5.45
C THR A 44 -4.18 26.41 5.14
N LEU A 45 -4.23 25.20 5.71
CA LEU A 45 -5.34 24.28 5.54
C LEU A 45 -6.58 24.75 6.30
N LYS A 46 -7.74 24.73 5.64
CA LYS A 46 -9.05 24.82 6.30
C LYS A 46 -9.39 23.50 6.98
N GLN A 47 -10.26 23.55 7.98
CA GLN A 47 -10.70 22.36 8.72
C GLN A 47 -11.12 21.21 7.80
N TRP A 48 -12.03 21.49 6.85
CA TRP A 48 -12.51 20.46 5.92
C TRP A 48 -11.41 19.87 5.01
N GLN A 49 -10.35 20.63 4.72
CA GLN A 49 -9.24 20.16 3.88
C GLN A 49 -8.35 19.21 4.67
N LEU A 50 -8.09 19.55 5.94
CA LEU A 50 -7.39 18.66 6.87
C LEU A 50 -8.18 17.37 7.07
N ASP A 51 -9.48 17.48 7.33
CA ASP A 51 -10.36 16.32 7.52
C ASP A 51 -10.39 15.43 6.26
N ALA A 52 -10.40 16.04 5.06
CA ALA A 52 -10.35 15.32 3.80
C ALA A 52 -9.01 14.58 3.59
N ILE A 53 -7.87 15.19 3.94
CA ILE A 53 -6.55 14.53 3.88
C ILE A 53 -6.53 13.32 4.81
N ILE A 54 -7.06 13.46 6.04
CA ILE A 54 -7.14 12.36 7.02
C ILE A 54 -8.05 11.24 6.51
N ALA A 55 -9.20 11.57 5.94
CA ALA A 55 -10.13 10.59 5.38
C ALA A 55 -9.51 9.82 4.19
N LEU A 56 -8.78 10.51 3.31
CA LEU A 56 -8.04 9.89 2.21
C LEU A 56 -6.95 8.95 2.73
N ASP A 57 -6.22 9.36 3.77
CA ASP A 57 -5.19 8.52 4.41
C ASP A 57 -5.77 7.23 4.97
N LEU A 58 -6.86 7.34 5.73
CA LEU A 58 -7.58 6.19 6.26
C LEU A 58 -8.00 5.25 5.12
N LYS A 59 -8.58 5.81 4.05
CA LYS A 59 -9.07 5.00 2.95
C LYS A 59 -7.95 4.30 2.19
N ARG A 60 -6.82 4.97 1.98
CA ARG A 60 -5.63 4.35 1.36
C ARG A 60 -5.14 3.17 2.20
N ARG A 61 -5.06 3.34 3.52
CA ARG A 61 -4.62 2.26 4.43
C ARG A 61 -5.59 1.09 4.46
N GLU A 62 -6.90 1.33 4.46
CA GLU A 62 -7.90 0.26 4.32
C GLU A 62 -7.73 -0.52 3.03
N LEU A 63 -7.50 0.16 1.90
CA LEU A 63 -7.29 -0.48 0.61
C LEU A 63 -5.99 -1.28 0.57
N ALA A 64 -4.92 -0.76 1.17
CA ALA A 64 -3.65 -1.46 1.29
C ALA A 64 -3.78 -2.72 2.16
N ALA A 65 -4.48 -2.64 3.30
CA ALA A 65 -4.75 -3.80 4.15
C ALA A 65 -5.55 -4.87 3.40
N LYS A 66 -6.61 -4.48 2.69
CA LYS A 66 -7.39 -5.40 1.83
C LYS A 66 -6.58 -6.03 0.71
N GLN A 67 -5.55 -5.35 0.20
CA GLN A 67 -4.65 -5.92 -0.80
C GLN A 67 -3.70 -6.94 -0.19
N THR A 68 -3.23 -6.73 1.03
CA THR A 68 -2.44 -7.73 1.78
C THR A 68 -3.29 -8.95 2.15
N GLU A 69 -4.58 -8.75 2.46
CA GLU A 69 -5.54 -9.82 2.75
C GLU A 69 -6.07 -10.52 1.51
N LYS A 70 -5.89 -9.96 0.30
CA LYS A 70 -6.21 -10.70 -0.92
C LYS A 70 -5.29 -11.91 -0.94
N PRO A 71 -5.88 -13.11 -0.83
CA PRO A 71 -5.16 -14.31 -0.47
C PRO A 71 -4.08 -14.56 -1.51
N GLU A 72 -2.94 -15.03 -1.01
CA GLU A 72 -2.04 -15.96 -1.69
C GLU A 72 -2.74 -16.49 -2.94
N GLU A 73 -2.30 -16.07 -4.13
CA GLU A 73 -2.70 -16.71 -5.37
C GLU A 73 -2.64 -18.20 -5.07
N GLU A 74 -3.80 -18.87 -5.04
CA GLU A 74 -3.92 -20.26 -4.65
C GLU A 74 -2.79 -20.95 -5.37
N GLN A 75 -1.74 -21.31 -4.63
CA GLN A 75 -0.57 -21.92 -5.23
C GLN A 75 -1.19 -23.07 -5.98
N GLN A 76 -1.01 -23.10 -7.30
CA GLN A 76 -1.50 -24.20 -8.12
C GLN A 76 -0.71 -25.44 -7.69
N VAL A 77 -1.07 -25.99 -6.54
CA VAL A 77 -0.56 -27.23 -6.00
C VAL A 77 -1.17 -28.25 -6.94
N SER A 78 -0.36 -28.72 -7.89
CA SER A 78 -0.81 -29.70 -8.84
C SER A 78 -1.37 -30.89 -8.07
N GLU A 79 -2.62 -31.26 -8.33
CA GLU A 79 -3.29 -32.44 -7.73
C GLU A 79 -2.59 -33.77 -8.09
N ARG A 80 -1.55 -33.73 -8.92
CA ARG A 80 -0.81 -34.90 -9.36
C ARG A 80 -0.15 -35.56 -8.15
N PRO A 81 -0.35 -36.88 -7.94
CA PRO A 81 0.27 -37.58 -6.83
C PRO A 81 1.79 -37.49 -6.95
N LEU A 82 2.46 -37.17 -5.84
CA LEU A 82 3.90 -37.08 -5.76
C LEU A 82 4.50 -38.50 -5.82
N THR A 83 4.69 -39.02 -7.03
CA THR A 83 5.25 -40.36 -7.24
C THR A 83 6.78 -40.31 -7.22
N SER A 84 7.42 -41.41 -6.80
CA SER A 84 8.88 -41.56 -6.80
C SER A 84 9.49 -41.26 -8.17
N ARG A 85 8.84 -41.71 -9.24
CA ARG A 85 9.25 -41.45 -10.63
C ARG A 85 9.20 -39.96 -11.00
N LEU A 86 8.19 -39.23 -10.52
CA LEU A 86 8.08 -37.79 -10.76
C LEU A 86 9.14 -37.02 -9.96
N PHE A 87 9.40 -37.43 -8.72
CA PHE A 87 10.46 -36.86 -7.89
C PHE A 87 11.84 -37.07 -8.52
N ASP A 88 12.16 -38.29 -8.94
CA ASP A 88 13.42 -38.57 -9.64
C ASP A 88 13.51 -37.80 -10.96
N ALA A 89 12.42 -37.67 -11.73
CA ALA A 89 12.44 -36.88 -12.96
C ALA A 89 12.71 -35.39 -12.73
N ILE A 90 12.25 -34.82 -11.61
CA ILE A 90 12.47 -33.41 -11.25
C ILE A 90 13.90 -33.19 -10.73
N PHE A 91 14.46 -34.14 -9.98
CA PHE A 91 15.72 -33.96 -9.26
C PHE A 91 16.93 -34.77 -9.80
N ALA A 92 16.75 -35.63 -10.81
CA ALA A 92 17.80 -36.51 -11.32
C ALA A 92 19.05 -35.79 -11.84
N ASN A 93 18.94 -34.52 -12.24
CA ASN A 93 20.07 -33.78 -12.83
C ASN A 93 21.01 -33.13 -11.80
N LYS A 94 20.88 -33.42 -10.50
CA LYS A 94 21.73 -32.88 -9.42
C LYS A 94 22.62 -33.92 -8.71
N ARG A 95 22.70 -35.16 -9.19
CA ARG A 95 23.67 -36.15 -8.68
C ARG A 95 24.91 -36.12 -9.56
N LYS A 96 25.85 -35.23 -9.26
CA LYS A 96 27.27 -35.40 -9.60
C LYS A 96 28.01 -35.84 -8.36
#